data_AF-A0A7U9NDF0-F1
#
_entry.id   AF-A0A7U9NDF0-F1
#
_cell.length_a   1.000
_cell.length_b   1.000
_cell.length_c   1.000
_cell.angle_alpha   90.00
_cell.angle_beta   90.00
_cell.angle_gamma   90.00
#
_symmetry.space_group_name_H-M   'P 1'
#
loop_
_entity.id
_entity.type
_entity.pdbx_description
1 polymer ?
#
loop_
_entity_poly.entity_id
_entity_poly.type
_entity_poly.pdbx_seq_one_letter_code
_entity_poly.pdbx_strand_id
1 'polypeptide(L)' 'MKEILALLKSHGYRRVSLSVQKANYAAKMYLKIGFEIIRENEEEFVMICHL' A
#
# COMPACT_ATOMS: atom_id res chain seq x y z
N MET A 1 -10.70 1.31 -2.01
CA MET A 1 -9.37 1.60 -1.41
C MET A 1 -9.23 3.05 -0.94
N LYS A 2 -9.54 4.07 -1.75
CA LYS A 2 -9.45 5.48 -1.29
C LYS A 2 -10.28 5.77 -0.03
N GLU A 3 -11.48 5.19 0.07
CA GLU A 3 -12.34 5.34 1.24
C GLU A 3 -11.72 4.76 2.53
N ILE A 4 -11.08 3.58 2.45
CA ILE A 4 -10.43 3.00 3.63
C ILE A 4 -9.20 3.80 4.05
N LEU A 5 -8.43 4.35 3.11
CA LEU A 5 -7.33 5.26 3.43
C LEU A 5 -7.84 6.54 4.11
N ALA A 6 -8.94 7.12 3.61
CA ALA A 6 -9.57 8.31 4.19
C ALA A 6 -10.10 8.02 5.62
N LEU A 7 -10.73 6.87 5.83
CA LEU A 7 -11.19 6.43 7.14
C LEU A 7 -10.02 6.28 8.12
N LEU A 8 -8.93 5.63 7.70
CA LEU A 8 -7.76 5.47 8.56
C LEU A 8 -7.11 6.84 8.86
N LYS A 9 -7.03 7.73 7.89
CA LYS A 9 -6.55 9.10 8.12
C LYS A 9 -7.42 9.85 9.15
N SER A 10 -8.75 9.73 9.06
CA SER A 10 -9.66 10.39 10.01
C SER A 10 -9.53 9.85 11.44
N HIS A 11 -9.05 8.62 11.60
CA HIS A 11 -8.74 8.01 12.90
C HIS A 11 -7.32 8.32 13.39
N GLY A 12 -6.56 9.16 12.70
CA GLY A 12 -5.22 9.60 13.12
C GLY A 12 -4.08 8.64 12.77
N TYR A 13 -4.32 7.64 11.93
CA TYR A 13 -3.25 6.79 11.42
C TYR A 13 -2.36 7.59 10.46
N ARG A 14 -1.04 7.54 10.69
CA ARG A 14 -0.04 8.29 9.91
C ARG A 14 0.45 7.55 8.65
N ARG A 15 0.32 6.23 8.65
CA ARG A 15 0.80 5.34 7.59
C ARG A 15 0.08 4.01 7.65
N VAL A 16 0.01 3.35 6.50
CA VAL A 16 -0.44 1.96 6.36
C VAL A 16 0.57 1.21 5.52
N SER A 17 0.71 -0.09 5.77
CA SER A 17 1.54 -0.96 4.96
C SER A 17 0.77 -2.19 4.51
N LEU A 18 1.19 -2.77 3.39
CA LEU A 18 0.69 -4.04 2.88
C LEU A 18 1.81 -4.86 2.27
N SER A 19 1.62 -6.17 2.23
CA SER A 19 2.40 -7.08 1.39
C SER A 19 1.57 -7.47 0.17
N VAL A 20 2.17 -7.47 -1.01
CA VAL A 20 1.51 -7.87 -2.25
C VAL A 20 2.48 -8.65 -3.12
N GLN A 21 2.02 -9.78 -3.66
CA GLN A 21 2.81 -10.55 -4.62
C GLN A 21 3.11 -9.72 -5.87
N LYS A 22 4.32 -9.82 -6.41
CA LYS A 22 4.72 -9.16 -7.66
C LYS A 22 3.86 -9.59 -8.84
N ALA A 23 3.40 -10.84 -8.83
CA ALA A 23 2.49 -11.41 -9.82
C ALA A 23 1.03 -10.92 -9.66
N ASN A 24 0.68 -10.30 -8.53
CA ASN A 24 -0.67 -9.81 -8.29
C ASN A 24 -0.92 -8.51 -9.08
N TYR A 25 -1.97 -8.52 -9.91
CA TYR A 25 -2.39 -7.39 -10.73
C TYR A 25 -2.60 -6.09 -9.91
N ALA A 26 -3.00 -6.21 -8.65
CA ALA A 26 -3.22 -5.09 -7.74
C ALA A 26 -1.93 -4.33 -7.37
N ALA A 27 -0.73 -4.92 -7.54
CA ALA A 27 0.54 -4.24 -7.23
C ALA A 27 0.65 -2.88 -7.95
N LYS A 28 0.25 -2.82 -9.22
CA LYS A 28 0.22 -1.56 -10.00
C LYS A 28 -0.86 -0.59 -9.52
N MET A 29 -1.99 -1.10 -9.02
CA MET A 29 -3.05 -0.27 -8.45
C MET A 29 -2.56 0.43 -7.18
N TYR A 30 -1.86 -0.28 -6.28
CA TYR A 30 -1.32 0.29 -5.05
C TYR A 30 -0.33 1.42 -5.33
N LEU A 31 0.61 1.22 -6.27
CA LEU A 31 1.52 2.27 -6.71
C LEU A 31 0.78 3.52 -7.22
N LYS A 32 -0.27 3.34 -8.04
CA LYS A 32 -1.06 4.45 -8.60
C LYS A 32 -1.80 5.28 -7.55
N ILE A 33 -2.12 4.69 -6.38
CA ILE A 33 -2.87 5.38 -5.32
C ILE A 33 -1.96 5.92 -4.21
N GLY A 34 -0.64 5.89 -4.39
CA GLY A 34 0.32 6.50 -3.47
C GLY A 34 0.96 5.53 -2.47
N PHE A 35 0.98 4.23 -2.77
CA PHE A 35 1.86 3.30 -2.07
C PHE A 35 3.26 3.32 -2.69
N GLU A 36 4.28 3.17 -1.84
CA GLU A 36 5.69 3.12 -2.20
C GLU A 36 6.28 1.78 -1.74
N ILE A 37 7.13 1.15 -2.55
CA ILE A 37 7.80 -0.10 -2.18
C ILE A 37 8.94 0.23 -1.22
N ILE A 38 8.93 -0.38 -0.03
CA ILE A 38 9.99 -0.21 0.99
C ILE A 38 10.86 -1.46 1.15
N ARG A 39 10.36 -2.61 0.70
CA ARG A 39 11.09 -3.88 0.71
C ARG A 39 10.54 -4.78 -0.38
N GLU A 40 11.37 -5.64 -0.92
CA GLU A 40 10.95 -6.73 -1.79
C GLU A 40 11.70 -8.02 -1.47
N ASN A 41 11.09 -9.15 -1.79
CA ASN A 41 11.77 -10.44 -1.93
C ASN A 41 11.52 -10.97 -3.36
N GLU A 42 11.74 -12.25 -3.62
CA GLU A 42 11.51 -12.82 -4.96
C GLU A 42 10.04 -12.77 -5.39
N GLU A 43 9.10 -12.90 -4.46
CA GLU A 43 7.68 -13.10 -4.75
C GLU A 43 6.80 -11.89 -4.41
N GLU A 44 7.21 -11.03 -3.47
CA GLU A 44 6.36 -10.00 -2.86
C GLU A 44 7.06 -8.64 -2.73
N PHE A 45 6.24 -7.59 -2.75
CA PHE A 45 6.57 -6.25 -2.30
C PHE A 45 5.96 -6.00 -0.92
N VAL A 46 6.71 -5.38 -0.02
CA VAL A 46 6.15 -4.66 1.12
C VAL A 46 6.06 -3.20 0.72
N MET A 47 4.86 -2.65 0.77
CA MET A 47 4.57 -1.27 0.38
C MET A 47 4.02 -0.46 1.55
N ILE A 48 4.26 0.85 1.54
CA ILE A 48 3.75 1.81 2.52
C ILE A 48 2.96 2.93 1.83
N CYS A 49 1.87 3.40 2.42
CA CYS A 49 1.18 4.62 2.03
C CYS A 49 1.13 5.56 3.23
N HIS A 50 1.59 6.79 3.02
CA HIS A 50 1.50 7.87 4.00
C HIS A 50 0.10 8.50 3.90
N LEU A 51 -0.63 8.51 5.01
CA LEU A 51 -2.03 8.92 5.06
C LEU A 51 -2.20 10.42 5.28
#